data_AF-A0A0V1L8L0-F1
#
_entry.id   AF-A0A0V1L8L0-F1
#
_cell.length_a   1.000
_cell.length_b   1.000
_cell.length_c   1.000
_cell.angle_alpha   90.00
_cell.angle_beta   90.00
_cell.angle_gamma   90.00
#
_symmetry.space_group_name_H-M   'P 1'
#
loop_
_entity.id
_entity.type
_entity.pdbx_description
1 polymer ?
#
loop_
_entity_poly.entity_id
_entity_poly.type
_entity_poly.pdbx_seq_one_letter_code
_entity_poly.pdbx_strand_id
1 'polypeptide(L)'
;MYNPSENVTVDERLYSFKGRCQFRQYMPKKPAKYGIKFWVACCSKSSYAWKMQIYSGKASSETREKNQGMRVVLDMVNGLKGHNVTCDNFFTSYLLGVELR
;
A
#
# COMPACT_ATOMS: atom_id res chain seq x y z
N MET A 1 -15.16 -4.87 14.90
CA MET A 1 -14.22 -4.93 13.76
C MET A 1 -14.99 -4.49 12.51
N TYR A 2 -14.42 -3.67 11.63
CA TYR A 2 -15.12 -3.13 10.46
C TYR A 2 -14.99 -4.07 9.25
N ASN A 3 -16.10 -4.32 8.55
CA ASN A 3 -16.11 -5.07 7.29
C ASN A 3 -16.24 -4.08 6.11
N PRO A 4 -15.26 -3.99 5.19
CA PRO A 4 -15.35 -3.12 4.02
C PRO A 4 -16.52 -3.46 3.10
N SER A 5 -17.11 -2.43 2.49
CA SER A 5 -18.06 -2.59 1.37
C SER A 5 -17.35 -3.18 0.15
N GLU A 6 -18.08 -3.39 -0.95
CA GLU A 6 -17.64 -4.16 -2.12
C GLU A 6 -16.34 -3.66 -2.77
N ASN A 7 -16.04 -2.37 -2.65
CA ASN A 7 -14.87 -1.75 -3.28
C ASN A 7 -13.83 -1.33 -2.24
N VAL A 8 -12.58 -1.73 -2.48
CA VAL A 8 -11.41 -1.39 -1.69
C VAL A 8 -10.35 -0.76 -2.59
N THR A 9 -9.70 0.29 -2.11
CA THR A 9 -8.57 0.93 -2.77
C THR A 9 -7.27 0.61 -2.07
N VAL A 10 -6.24 0.18 -2.80
CA VAL A 10 -4.87 0.04 -2.28
C VAL A 10 -4.01 1.14 -2.88
N ASP A 11 -3.42 1.96 -2.03
CA ASP A 11 -2.55 3.05 -2.43
C ASP A 11 -1.54 3.40 -1.32
N GLU A 12 -0.72 4.40 -1.57
CA GLU A 12 0.26 4.94 -0.65
C GLU A 12 -0.21 6.19 0.10
N ARG A 13 0.17 6.26 1.38
CA ARG A 13 0.03 7.47 2.20
C ARG A 13 1.40 7.91 2.69
N LEU A 14 1.69 9.21 2.57
CA LEU A 14 2.89 9.80 3.17
C LEU A 14 2.48 10.64 4.38
N TYR A 15 2.94 10.26 5.56
CA TYR A 15 2.76 11.05 6.78
C TYR A 15 3.96 11.97 6.98
N SER A 16 3.74 13.28 7.08
CA SER A 16 4.83 14.25 7.18
C SER A 16 5.66 14.01 8.45
N PHE A 17 6.96 13.82 8.26
CA PHE A 17 7.89 13.57 9.36
C PHE A 17 9.29 14.04 8.97
N LYS A 18 9.88 14.91 9.81
CA LYS A 18 11.20 15.51 9.58
C LYS A 18 12.29 15.03 10.54
N GLY A 19 11.94 14.21 11.54
CA GLY A 19 12.90 13.62 12.47
C GLY A 19 13.88 12.66 11.80
N ARG A 20 14.88 12.21 12.56
CA ARG A 20 15.84 11.18 12.13
C ARG A 20 15.15 9.82 12.22
N CYS A 21 14.90 9.21 11.08
CA CYS A 21 14.32 7.88 10.97
C CYS A 21 14.92 7.20 9.73
N GLN A 22 15.36 5.95 9.88
CA GLN A 22 16.06 5.21 8.82
C GLN A 22 15.21 4.98 7.57
N PHE A 23 13.89 4.86 7.73
CA PHE A 23 12.95 4.58 6.65
C PHE A 23 12.15 5.80 6.18
N ARG A 24 12.60 7.02 6.54
CA ARG A 24 12.01 8.25 6.02
C ARG A 24 12.16 8.29 4.49
N GLN A 25 11.05 8.53 3.81
CA GLN A 25 10.98 8.62 2.35
C GLN A 25 10.93 10.06 1.87
N TYR A 26 11.50 10.29 0.69
CA TYR A 26 11.36 11.51 -0.08
C TYR A 26 10.43 11.25 -1.28
N MET A 27 9.33 11.99 -1.40
CA MET A 27 8.37 11.89 -2.50
C MET A 27 8.08 13.29 -3.07
N PRO A 28 8.75 13.71 -4.16
CA PRO A 28 8.72 15.10 -4.64
C PRO A 28 7.34 15.57 -5.10
N LYS A 29 6.46 14.65 -5.52
CA LYS A 29 5.11 14.94 -6.02
C LYS A 29 4.04 15.05 -4.92
N LYS A 30 4.38 14.80 -3.65
CA LYS A 30 3.42 14.92 -2.52
C LYS A 30 3.60 16.30 -1.85
N PRO A 31 2.53 16.89 -1.27
CA PRO A 31 2.61 18.21 -0.61
C PRO A 31 3.68 18.27 0.48
N ALA A 32 3.73 17.26 1.34
CA ALA A 32 4.86 17.04 2.23
C ALA A 32 5.90 16.18 1.48
N LYS A 33 7.07 16.75 1.19
CA LYS A 33 8.10 16.02 0.42
C LYS A 33 8.81 14.92 1.22
N TYR A 34 8.88 15.07 2.55
CA TYR A 34 9.55 14.12 3.45
C TYR A 34 8.57 13.56 4.48
N GLY A 35 8.62 12.25 4.70
CA GLY A 35 7.72 11.59 5.64
C GLY A 35 7.93 10.09 5.79
N ILE A 36 7.06 9.46 6.57
CA ILE A 36 6.96 8.01 6.68
C ILE A 36 5.92 7.54 5.66
N LYS A 37 6.32 6.63 4.76
CA LYS A 37 5.46 6.06 3.74
C LYS A 37 4.71 4.85 4.32
N PHE A 38 3.42 4.77 4.02
CA PHE A 38 2.54 3.66 4.35
C PHE A 38 1.88 3.14 3.06
N TRP A 39 1.67 1.84 3.00
CA TRP A 39 0.68 1.22 2.12
C TRP A 39 -0.64 1.12 2.88
N VAL A 40 -1.75 1.46 2.25
CA VAL A 40 -3.05 1.56 2.90
C VAL A 40 -4.12 0.91 2.02
N ALA A 41 -4.92 0.03 2.62
CA ALA A 41 -6.14 -0.50 2.03
C ALA A 41 -7.32 0.23 2.67
N CYS A 42 -8.06 0.99 1.87
CA CYS A 42 -9.20 1.77 2.33
C CYS A 42 -10.49 1.24 1.71
N CYS A 43 -11.56 1.21 2.49
CA CYS A 43 -12.89 1.01 1.93
C CYS A 43 -13.34 2.27 1.18
N SER A 44 -13.72 2.13 -0.09
CA SER A 44 -14.07 3.27 -0.93
C SER A 44 -15.31 4.03 -0.44
N LYS A 45 -16.27 3.34 0.19
CA LYS A 45 -17.54 3.94 0.63
C LYS A 45 -17.40 4.75 1.92
N SER A 46 -16.63 4.25 2.88
CA SER A 46 -16.49 4.87 4.21
C SER A 46 -15.20 5.66 4.39
N SER A 47 -14.25 5.54 3.46
CA SER A 47 -12.86 5.99 3.63
C SER A 47 -12.14 5.37 4.83
N TYR A 48 -12.67 4.28 5.38
CA TYR A 48 -12.05 3.60 6.52
C TYR A 48 -10.77 2.89 6.09
N ALA A 49 -9.66 3.18 6.77
CA ALA A 49 -8.39 2.48 6.60
C ALA A 49 -8.48 1.09 7.24
N TRP A 50 -8.70 0.08 6.39
CA TRP A 50 -8.92 -1.29 6.82
C TRP A 50 -7.62 -1.99 7.25
N LYS A 51 -6.55 -1.78 6.47
CA LYS A 51 -5.21 -2.30 6.77
C LYS A 51 -4.16 -1.27 6.38
N MET A 52 -3.05 -1.24 7.12
CA MET A 52 -1.92 -0.35 6.88
C MET A 52 -0.61 -1.10 7.11
N GLN A 53 0.39 -0.82 6.26
CA GLN A 53 1.74 -1.35 6.40
C GLN A 53 2.76 -0.23 6.23
N ILE A 54 3.74 -0.15 7.14
CA ILE A 54 4.84 0.81 7.02
C ILE A 54 5.81 0.34 5.93
N TYR A 55 6.22 1.25 5.05
CA TYR A 55 7.32 0.99 4.14
C TYR A 55 8.65 1.32 4.84
N SER A 56 9.39 0.29 5.23
CA SER A 56 10.67 0.40 5.94
C SER A 56 11.90 0.53 5.02
N GLY A 57 11.71 0.66 3.70
CA GLY A 57 12.82 0.67 2.74
C GLY A 57 13.24 -0.74 2.33
N LYS A 58 14.56 -0.96 2.17
CA LYS A 58 15.11 -2.28 1.82
C LYS A 58 15.01 -3.23 3.02
N ALA A 59 14.64 -4.48 2.77
CA ALA A 59 14.76 -5.55 3.76
C ALA A 59 16.23 -5.77 4.13
N SER A 60 16.51 -6.46 5.24
CA SER A 60 17.87 -6.81 5.69
C SER A 60 18.62 -7.70 4.69
N SER A 61 17.92 -8.34 3.75
CA SER A 61 18.53 -9.00 2.60
C SER A 61 19.05 -7.96 1.62
N GLU A 62 20.30 -8.08 1.19
CA GLU A 62 20.96 -7.13 0.25
C GLU A 62 20.26 -7.04 -1.13
N THR A 63 19.34 -7.95 -1.43
CA THR A 63 18.64 -8.02 -2.70
C THR A 63 17.44 -7.07 -2.75
N ARG A 64 17.35 -6.30 -3.84
CA ARG A 64 16.17 -5.48 -4.14
C ARG A 64 14.96 -6.39 -4.31
N GLU A 65 13.89 -6.05 -3.61
CA GLU A 65 12.64 -6.76 -3.75
C GLU A 65 12.07 -6.63 -5.18
N LYS A 66 11.72 -7.77 -5.77
CA LYS A 66 11.04 -7.85 -7.07
C LYS A 66 9.52 -7.89 -6.84
N ASN A 67 8.76 -7.29 -7.74
CA ASN A 67 7.29 -7.32 -7.72
C ASN A 67 6.64 -6.74 -6.43
N GLN A 68 7.25 -5.70 -5.86
CA GLN A 68 6.75 -5.05 -4.64
C GLN A 68 5.28 -4.63 -4.73
N GLY A 69 4.84 -4.07 -5.87
CA GLY A 69 3.44 -3.65 -6.04
C GLY A 69 2.46 -4.81 -5.85
N MET A 70 2.70 -5.92 -6.53
CA MET A 70 1.89 -7.13 -6.43
C MET A 70 1.89 -7.70 -5.00
N ARG A 71 3.06 -7.85 -4.38
CA ARG A 71 3.19 -8.36 -3.00
C ARG A 71 2.44 -7.48 -2.01
N VAL A 72 2.59 -6.15 -2.12
CA VAL A 72 1.85 -5.20 -1.28
C VAL A 72 0.35 -5.41 -1.45
N VAL A 73 -0.18 -5.48 -2.67
CA VAL A 73 -1.63 -5.64 -2.86
C VAL A 73 -2.13 -6.92 -2.20
N LEU A 74 -1.48 -8.06 -2.47
CA LEU A 74 -1.86 -9.35 -1.90
C LEU A 74 -1.86 -9.32 -0.36
N ASP A 75 -0.82 -8.76 0.26
CA ASP A 75 -0.74 -8.59 1.72
C ASP A 75 -1.87 -7.69 2.25
N MET A 76 -2.15 -6.60 1.54
CA MET A 76 -3.11 -5.58 1.92
C MET A 76 -4.56 -6.04 1.78
N VAL A 77 -4.85 -6.99 0.89
CA VAL A 77 -6.20 -7.56 0.72
C VAL A 77 -6.36 -8.93 1.34
N ASN A 78 -5.31 -9.54 1.88
CA ASN A 78 -5.38 -10.83 2.57
C ASN A 78 -6.46 -10.80 3.66
N GLY A 79 -7.46 -11.68 3.52
CA GLY A 79 -8.64 -11.81 4.38
C GLY A 79 -9.93 -11.25 3.77
N LEU A 80 -9.85 -10.49 2.68
CA LEU A 80 -11.00 -10.02 1.92
C LEU A 80 -11.41 -11.06 0.86
N LYS A 81 -12.71 -11.21 0.63
CA LYS A 81 -13.28 -12.13 -0.36
C LYS A 81 -14.49 -11.50 -1.02
N GLY A 82 -14.53 -11.51 -2.35
CA GLY A 82 -15.62 -10.91 -3.12
C GLY A 82 -15.55 -9.38 -3.22
N HIS A 83 -14.37 -8.80 -3.00
CA HIS A 83 -14.12 -7.36 -3.09
C HIS A 83 -13.44 -7.01 -4.41
N ASN A 84 -13.85 -5.89 -5.00
CA ASN A 84 -13.13 -5.29 -6.11
C ASN A 84 -12.00 -4.41 -5.59
N VAL A 85 -10.78 -4.61 -6.10
CA VAL A 85 -9.57 -3.93 -5.66
C VAL A 85 -9.15 -2.93 -6.72
N THR A 86 -9.22 -1.64 -6.38
CA THR A 86 -8.70 -0.55 -7.23
C THR A 86 -7.31 -0.16 -6.74
N CYS A 87 -6.35 -0.04 -7.64
CA CYS A 87 -4.98 0.40 -7.33
C CYS A 87 -4.39 1.17 -8.51
N ASP A 88 -3.30 1.90 -8.27
CA ASP A 88 -2.63 2.69 -9.31
C ASP A 88 -1.72 1.84 -10.23
N ASN A 89 -0.99 2.50 -11.12
CA ASN A 89 -0.09 1.85 -12.07
C ASN A 89 1.16 1.22 -11.43
N PHE A 90 1.57 1.64 -10.23
CA PHE A 90 2.69 1.04 -9.51
C PHE A 90 2.34 -0.39 -9.04
N PHE A 91 1.06 -0.62 -8.74
CA PHE A 91 0.55 -1.91 -8.29
C PHE A 91 0.05 -2.81 -9.42
N THR A 92 -0.50 -2.21 -10.48
CA THR A 92 -1.22 -2.94 -11.53
C THR A 92 -0.29 -3.79 -12.41
N SER A 93 -0.58 -5.09 -12.51
CA SER A 93 0.09 -6.01 -13.44
C SER A 93 -0.83 -7.17 -13.83
N TYR A 94 -0.55 -7.83 -14.95
CA TYR A 94 -1.30 -9.01 -15.39
C TYR A 94 -1.27 -10.14 -14.35
N LEU A 95 -0.08 -10.43 -13.80
CA LEU A 95 0.10 -11.48 -12.79
C LEU A 95 -0.71 -11.19 -11.52
N LEU A 96 -0.77 -9.93 -11.08
CA LEU A 96 -1.63 -9.54 -9.96
C LEU A 96 -3.11 -9.84 -10.23
N GLY A 97 -3.58 -9.56 -11.45
CA GLY A 97 -4.96 -9.86 -11.84
C GLY A 97 -5.29 -11.36 -11.84
N VAL A 98 -4.30 -12.21 -12.19
CA VAL A 98 -4.45 -13.67 -12.14
C VAL A 98 -4.51 -14.17 -10.68
N GLU A 99 -3.67 -13.65 -9.79
CA GLU A 99 -3.65 -14.06 -8.37
C GLU A 99 -4.88 -13.59 -7.57
N LEU A 100 -5.53 -12.49 -7.97
CA LEU A 100 -6.69 -11.93 -7.27
C LEU A 100 -8.04 -12.52 -7.71
N ARG A 101 -8.04 -13.48 -8.65
CA ARG A 101 -9.25 -14.11 -9.17
C ARG A 101 -9.87 -15.09 -8.18
#